data_AF-A0A0Q0CFZ6-F1
#
_entry.id   AF-A0A0Q0CFZ6-F1
#
_cell.length_a   1.000
_cell.length_b   1.000
_cell.length_c   1.000
_cell.angle_alpha   90.00
_cell.angle_beta   90.00
_cell.angle_gamma   90.00
#
_symmetry.space_group_name_H-M   'P 1'
#
loop_
_entity.id
_entity.type
_entity.pdbx_description
1 polymer ?
#
loop_
_entity_poly.entity_id
_entity_poly.type
_entity_poly.pdbx_seq_one_letter_code
_entity_poly.pdbx_strand_id
1 'polypeptide(L)'
;MASHCSPCQCTRRIILRFRLARSPCSPGGPMFTGIIESIGSIRALTPKGGDVRVYVETGKLDLSDVKLGDSIAVNGVCLTAVELPGDGFWADVSCETLTVTAFVDLKSGSRVNLEKALTPTTRLGGHLVSGHVDGVGEIVARADNARAIQFTVRAPRELAKYIAHKGSITVDGTSLTVNSVNGAEFELTIVPHTLSETIMADYLPGRKVNLEVDLLARYLERLLLGDKAAEPGHG
;
A
#
# COMPACT_ATOMS: atom_id res chain seq x y z
N MET A 1 3.86 41.65 53.63
CA MET A 1 2.91 42.75 53.90
C MET A 1 2.86 43.63 52.67
N ALA A 2 1.66 43.85 52.12
CA ALA A 2 1.18 44.98 51.32
C ALA A 2 2.24 45.92 50.71
N SER A 3 2.25 46.33 49.43
CA SER A 3 1.14 46.51 48.47
C SER A 3 1.64 47.40 47.32
N HIS A 4 0.80 47.52 46.28
CA HIS A 4 0.69 48.62 45.30
C HIS A 4 1.32 48.52 43.90
N CYS A 5 0.40 48.73 42.95
CA CYS A 5 0.49 49.48 41.69
C CYS A 5 0.67 48.72 40.36
N SER A 6 -0.49 48.47 39.71
CA SER A 6 -0.70 48.71 38.27
C SER A 6 -0.62 50.23 37.96
N PRO A 7 -0.48 50.72 36.70
CA PRO A 7 -0.97 50.14 35.44
C PRO A 7 -0.08 50.35 34.18
N CYS A 8 -0.33 49.60 33.11
CA CYS A 8 -0.18 50.02 31.70
C CYS A 8 -0.62 48.86 30.78
N GLN A 9 -1.83 48.91 30.23
CA GLN A 9 -2.13 49.35 28.87
C GLN A 9 -1.58 48.45 27.74
N CYS A 10 -2.55 47.91 27.00
CA CYS A 10 -2.53 47.70 25.55
C CYS A 10 -1.57 46.66 24.97
N THR A 11 -2.10 45.46 24.73
CA THR A 11 -2.06 44.85 23.38
C THR A 11 -3.01 43.66 23.35
N ARG A 12 -4.11 43.81 22.60
CA ARG A 12 -5.02 42.71 22.27
C ARG A 12 -4.27 41.72 21.37
N ARG A 13 -3.78 40.61 21.92
CA ARG A 13 -3.42 39.43 21.11
C ARG A 13 -4.70 38.68 20.77
N ILE A 14 -5.10 38.78 19.52
CA ILE A 14 -6.08 37.89 18.88
C ILE A 14 -5.48 36.49 18.94
N ILE A 15 -5.99 35.66 19.85
CA ILE A 15 -5.70 34.22 19.87
C ILE A 15 -6.55 33.59 18.77
N LEU A 16 -5.98 33.47 17.57
CA LEU A 16 -6.55 32.63 16.52
C LEU A 16 -6.39 31.17 16.99
N ARG A 17 -7.46 30.62 17.57
CA ARG A 17 -7.54 29.18 17.85
C ARG A 17 -7.61 28.43 16.52
N PHE A 18 -6.45 28.05 15.98
CA PHE A 18 -6.39 26.97 14.99
C PHE A 18 -6.86 25.68 15.67
N ARG A 19 -8.13 25.32 15.50
CA ARG A 19 -8.58 23.94 15.69
C ARG A 19 -7.97 23.13 14.54
N LEU A 20 -6.79 22.58 14.75
CA LEU A 20 -6.37 21.36 14.04
C LEU A 20 -7.43 20.31 14.37
N ALA A 21 -8.28 19.98 13.40
CA ALA A 21 -9.14 18.83 13.48
C ALA A 21 -8.22 17.61 13.63
N ARG A 22 -8.10 17.08 14.85
CA ARG A 22 -7.51 15.78 15.09
C ARG A 22 -8.47 14.77 14.48
N SER A 23 -8.12 14.24 13.32
CA SER A 23 -8.75 13.03 12.80
C SER A 23 -8.66 11.95 13.88
N PRO A 24 -9.76 11.25 14.21
CA PRO A 24 -9.71 10.15 15.16
C PRO A 24 -8.79 9.07 14.57
N CYS A 25 -7.62 8.86 15.17
CA CYS A 25 -6.81 7.68 14.90
C CYS A 25 -7.63 6.46 15.30
N SER A 26 -8.21 5.77 14.32
CA SER A 26 -8.67 4.41 14.52
C SER A 26 -7.44 3.55 14.83
N PRO A 27 -7.44 2.75 15.92
CA PRO A 27 -6.26 1.99 16.37
C PRO A 27 -5.89 0.81 15.45
N GLY A 28 -6.70 0.51 14.44
CA GLY A 28 -6.33 -0.39 13.34
C GLY A 28 -5.99 0.45 12.11
N GLY A 29 -4.80 0.23 11.54
CA GLY A 29 -4.50 0.74 10.20
C GLY A 29 -5.50 0.24 9.16
N PRO A 30 -5.58 0.88 8.00
CA PRO A 30 -6.41 0.39 6.89
C PRO A 30 -6.00 -1.04 6.52
N MET A 31 -6.99 -1.86 6.19
CA MET A 31 -6.80 -3.25 5.79
C MET A 31 -7.45 -3.49 4.44
N PHE A 32 -6.90 -4.42 3.67
CA PHE A 32 -7.32 -4.83 2.33
C PHE A 32 -7.35 -6.36 2.27
N THR A 33 -7.82 -6.90 1.15
CA THR A 33 -7.89 -8.35 0.91
C THR A 33 -6.91 -8.83 -0.16
N GLY A 34 -6.38 -7.90 -0.94
CA GLY A 34 -5.61 -8.18 -2.14
C GLY A 34 -6.47 -8.61 -3.33
N ILE A 35 -7.78 -8.35 -3.31
CA ILE A 35 -8.66 -8.61 -4.45
C ILE A 35 -8.85 -7.29 -5.19
N ILE A 36 -8.18 -7.18 -6.34
CA ILE A 36 -8.21 -5.97 -7.16
C ILE A 36 -9.63 -5.72 -7.69
N GLU A 37 -10.14 -4.52 -7.44
CA GLU A 37 -11.48 -4.11 -7.83
C GLU A 37 -11.49 -3.37 -9.17
N SER A 38 -10.40 -2.68 -9.50
CA SER A 38 -10.27 -1.92 -10.76
C SER A 38 -8.82 -1.75 -11.18
N ILE A 39 -8.64 -1.53 -12.49
CA ILE A 39 -7.39 -1.00 -13.04
C ILE A 39 -7.60 0.49 -13.31
N GLY A 40 -6.86 1.32 -12.60
CA GLY A 40 -6.81 2.77 -12.79
C GLY A 40 -5.62 3.21 -13.63
N SER A 41 -5.44 4.53 -13.70
CA SER A 41 -4.33 5.18 -14.40
C SER A 41 -3.79 6.37 -13.61
N ILE A 42 -2.47 6.47 -13.51
CA ILE A 42 -1.83 7.66 -12.97
C ILE A 42 -1.96 8.77 -14.01
N ARG A 43 -2.63 9.86 -13.65
CA ARG A 43 -2.87 11.00 -14.57
C ARG A 43 -1.90 12.14 -14.33
N ALA A 44 -1.51 12.39 -13.09
CA ALA A 44 -0.54 13.43 -12.73
C ALA A 44 0.32 12.99 -11.54
N LEU A 45 1.59 13.41 -11.55
CA LEU A 45 2.48 13.36 -10.40
C LEU A 45 3.14 14.74 -10.26
N THR A 46 2.97 15.39 -9.12
CA THR A 46 3.46 16.74 -8.86
C THR A 46 4.32 16.72 -7.60
N PRO A 47 5.64 16.98 -7.70
CA PRO A 47 6.50 17.12 -6.52
C PRO A 47 5.99 18.22 -5.60
N LYS A 48 5.96 17.95 -4.29
CA LYS A 48 5.43 18.86 -3.27
C LYS A 48 6.21 18.69 -1.96
N GLY A 49 7.17 19.57 -1.72
CA GLY A 49 7.85 19.66 -0.42
C GLY A 49 8.64 18.42 0.00
N GLY A 50 9.13 17.62 -0.96
CA GLY A 50 9.82 16.35 -0.71
C GLY A 50 8.95 15.11 -0.93
N ASP A 51 7.63 15.29 -0.97
CA ASP A 51 6.65 14.27 -1.30
C ASP A 51 6.19 14.42 -2.77
N VAL A 52 5.33 13.50 -3.22
CA VAL A 52 4.69 13.59 -4.54
C VAL A 52 3.18 13.56 -4.35
N ARG A 53 2.49 14.58 -4.87
CA ARG A 53 1.04 14.56 -5.01
C ARG A 53 0.67 13.83 -6.30
N VAL A 54 -0.11 12.76 -6.19
CA VAL A 54 -0.51 11.92 -7.31
C VAL A 54 -2.01 12.02 -7.56
N TYR A 55 -2.39 12.12 -8.83
CA TYR A 55 -3.77 11.95 -9.28
C TYR A 55 -3.94 10.58 -9.90
N VAL A 56 -4.87 9.81 -9.36
CA VAL A 56 -5.20 8.46 -9.82
C VAL A 56 -6.64 8.47 -10.33
N GLU A 57 -6.80 8.29 -11.64
CA GLU A 57 -8.10 8.01 -12.25
C GLU A 57 -8.45 6.55 -11.96
N THR A 58 -9.67 6.30 -11.47
CA THR A 58 -9.99 5.01 -10.83
C THR A 58 -10.66 3.99 -11.75
N GLY A 59 -10.92 4.36 -13.00
CA GLY A 59 -11.53 3.48 -13.99
C GLY A 59 -12.95 3.07 -13.59
N LYS A 60 -13.17 1.78 -13.37
CA LYS A 60 -14.49 1.24 -12.97
C LYS A 60 -14.73 1.19 -11.46
N LEU A 61 -13.76 1.61 -10.64
CA LEU A 61 -13.91 1.61 -9.19
C LEU A 61 -14.90 2.69 -8.78
N ASP A 62 -15.98 2.28 -8.11
CA ASP A 62 -16.96 3.22 -7.57
C ASP A 62 -16.42 3.91 -6.31
N LEU A 63 -16.45 5.25 -6.33
CA LEU A 63 -16.02 6.14 -5.24
C LEU A 63 -17.21 6.77 -4.51
N SER A 64 -18.45 6.39 -4.82
CA SER A 64 -19.66 6.98 -4.22
C SER A 64 -19.73 6.84 -2.69
N ASP A 65 -19.07 5.82 -2.15
CA ASP A 65 -18.97 5.52 -0.72
C ASP A 65 -17.65 5.99 -0.08
N VAL A 66 -16.71 6.51 -0.88
CA VAL A 66 -15.39 6.98 -0.43
C VAL A 66 -15.44 8.42 0.06
N LYS A 67 -14.79 8.69 1.18
CA LYS A 67 -14.67 10.01 1.80
C LYS A 67 -13.22 10.47 1.85
N LEU A 68 -13.05 11.79 2.01
CA LEU A 68 -11.73 12.34 2.30
C LEU A 68 -11.18 11.74 3.60
N GLY A 69 -9.95 11.24 3.55
CA GLY A 69 -9.30 10.52 4.64
C GLY A 69 -9.44 8.99 4.56
N ASP A 70 -10.28 8.46 3.67
CA ASP A 70 -10.36 7.01 3.45
C ASP A 70 -9.12 6.51 2.69
N SER A 71 -8.85 5.21 2.83
CA SER A 71 -7.67 4.56 2.27
C SER A 71 -8.00 3.72 1.04
N ILE A 72 -7.18 3.88 0.00
CA ILE A 72 -7.25 3.12 -1.25
C ILE A 72 -5.85 2.58 -1.54
N ALA A 73 -5.73 1.28 -1.77
CA ALA A 73 -4.48 0.66 -2.18
C ALA A 73 -4.22 0.93 -3.67
N VAL A 74 -3.02 1.41 -4.00
CA VAL A 74 -2.54 1.62 -5.37
C VAL A 74 -1.31 0.76 -5.59
N ASN A 75 -1.42 -0.28 -6.42
CA ASN A 75 -0.40 -1.34 -6.54
C ASN A 75 0.04 -1.89 -5.16
N GLY A 76 -0.92 -2.06 -4.24
CA GLY A 76 -0.65 -2.54 -2.88
C GLY A 76 -0.06 -1.50 -1.93
N VAL A 77 0.13 -0.25 -2.36
CA VAL A 77 0.53 0.85 -1.46
C VAL A 77 -0.73 1.52 -0.92
N CYS A 78 -0.92 1.51 0.39
CA CYS A 78 -2.04 2.21 1.02
C CYS A 78 -1.88 3.73 0.90
N LEU A 79 -2.79 4.39 0.18
CA LEU A 79 -2.81 5.84 0.03
C LEU A 79 -4.09 6.44 0.60
N THR A 80 -3.98 7.61 1.20
CA THR A 80 -5.12 8.36 1.76
C THR A 80 -5.68 9.31 0.72
N ALA A 81 -6.99 9.25 0.46
CA ALA A 81 -7.68 10.18 -0.43
C ALA A 81 -7.74 11.58 0.19
N VAL A 82 -7.05 12.55 -0.41
CA VAL A 82 -7.02 13.95 0.06
C VAL A 82 -7.94 14.87 -0.74
N GLU A 83 -8.28 14.51 -1.98
CA GLU A 83 -9.28 15.21 -2.82
C GLU A 83 -10.00 14.19 -3.73
N LEU A 84 -11.29 14.43 -4.01
CA LEU A 84 -12.16 13.54 -4.81
C LEU A 84 -12.86 14.33 -5.93
N PRO A 85 -12.21 14.50 -7.11
CA PRO A 85 -12.78 15.23 -8.23
C PRO A 85 -13.95 14.54 -8.93
N GLY A 86 -14.15 13.23 -8.70
CA GLY A 86 -15.31 12.46 -9.18
C GLY A 86 -14.94 11.26 -10.07
N ASP A 87 -13.94 11.41 -10.93
CA ASP A 87 -13.39 10.36 -11.82
C ASP A 87 -12.13 9.68 -11.26
N GLY A 88 -11.73 10.08 -10.05
CA GLY A 88 -10.56 9.57 -9.37
C GLY A 88 -10.35 10.20 -8.01
N PHE A 89 -9.13 10.10 -7.50
CA PHE A 89 -8.73 10.72 -6.25
C PHE A 89 -7.29 11.25 -6.31
N TRP A 90 -7.02 12.25 -5.48
CA TRP A 90 -5.66 12.69 -5.19
C TRP A 90 -5.17 12.08 -3.89
N ALA A 91 -3.88 11.77 -3.84
CA ALA A 91 -3.17 11.36 -2.65
C ALA A 91 -1.80 12.04 -2.58
N ASP A 92 -1.26 12.17 -1.36
CA ASP A 92 0.12 12.56 -1.13
C ASP A 92 0.93 11.29 -0.81
N VAL A 93 2.03 11.09 -1.54
CA VAL A 93 2.94 9.93 -1.41
C VAL A 93 4.23 10.41 -0.77
N SER A 94 4.57 9.84 0.39
CA SER A 94 5.77 10.24 1.13
C SER A 94 7.05 9.82 0.43
N CYS A 95 8.14 10.54 0.70
CA CYS A 95 9.47 10.17 0.24
C CYS A 95 9.90 8.75 0.69
N GLU A 96 9.50 8.33 1.89
CA GLU A 96 9.75 6.97 2.40
C GLU A 96 9.08 5.93 1.49
N THR A 97 7.79 6.09 1.20
CA THR A 97 7.05 5.20 0.30
C THR A 97 7.69 5.16 -1.08
N LEU A 98 8.14 6.30 -1.62
CA LEU A 98 8.83 6.33 -2.91
C LEU A 98 10.16 5.56 -2.90
N THR A 99 10.82 5.45 -1.74
CA THR A 99 12.11 4.78 -1.61
C THR A 99 11.97 3.25 -1.51
N VAL A 100 10.89 2.76 -0.91
CA VAL A 100 10.71 1.33 -0.59
C VAL A 100 9.75 0.60 -1.54
N THR A 101 9.19 1.31 -2.53
CA THR A 101 8.19 0.76 -3.46
C THR A 101 8.54 1.05 -4.92
N ALA A 102 7.97 0.27 -5.83
CA ALA A 102 8.03 0.49 -7.28
C ALA A 102 7.22 1.72 -7.74
N PHE A 103 6.67 2.51 -6.80
CA PHE A 103 5.93 3.73 -7.11
C PHE A 103 6.81 4.78 -7.79
N VAL A 104 8.12 4.76 -7.52
CA VAL A 104 9.11 5.63 -8.16
C VAL A 104 9.18 5.48 -9.68
N ASP A 105 8.82 4.30 -10.21
CA ASP A 105 8.82 4.02 -11.65
C ASP A 105 7.52 4.46 -12.35
N LEU A 106 6.52 4.91 -11.58
CA LEU A 106 5.23 5.34 -12.13
C LEU A 106 5.34 6.73 -12.77
N LYS A 107 4.65 6.88 -13.90
CA LYS A 107 4.56 8.11 -14.67
C LYS A 107 3.11 8.33 -15.11
N SER A 108 2.81 9.52 -15.62
CA SER A 108 1.51 9.76 -16.25
C SER A 108 1.26 8.72 -17.36
N GLY A 109 0.08 8.11 -17.35
CA GLY A 109 -0.32 7.01 -18.21
C GLY A 109 -0.03 5.61 -17.65
N SER A 110 0.71 5.47 -16.54
CA SER A 110 0.93 4.16 -15.92
C SER A 110 -0.37 3.57 -15.40
N ARG A 111 -0.64 2.31 -15.76
CA ARG A 111 -1.76 1.53 -15.23
C ARG A 111 -1.45 1.05 -13.82
N VAL A 112 -2.45 1.06 -12.95
CA VAL A 112 -2.31 0.64 -11.54
C VAL A 112 -3.49 -0.23 -11.10
N ASN A 113 -3.21 -1.22 -10.26
CA ASN A 113 -4.22 -1.97 -9.53
C ASN A 113 -4.79 -1.13 -8.39
N LEU A 114 -6.11 -1.19 -8.20
CA LEU A 114 -6.82 -0.45 -7.16
C LEU A 114 -7.73 -1.36 -6.32
N GLU A 115 -7.74 -1.12 -5.01
CA GLU A 115 -8.62 -1.78 -4.04
C GLU A 115 -8.98 -0.77 -2.93
N LYS A 116 -10.25 -0.68 -2.53
CA LYS A 116 -10.68 0.14 -1.40
C LYS A 116 -10.40 -0.59 -0.09
N ALA A 117 -10.19 0.18 0.98
CA ALA A 117 -10.07 -0.41 2.30
C ALA A 117 -11.33 -1.21 2.69
N LEU A 118 -11.11 -2.31 3.41
CA LEU A 118 -12.13 -3.19 3.94
C LEU A 118 -13.12 -2.44 4.84
N THR A 119 -14.40 -2.79 4.71
CA THR A 119 -15.42 -2.49 5.72
C THR A 119 -15.68 -3.74 6.57
N PRO A 120 -16.29 -3.61 7.76
CA PRO A 120 -16.69 -4.78 8.56
C PRO A 120 -17.61 -5.78 7.85
N THR A 121 -18.27 -5.37 6.76
CA THR A 121 -19.17 -6.21 5.97
C THR A 121 -18.55 -6.72 4.67
N THR A 122 -17.33 -6.31 4.34
CA THR A 122 -16.65 -6.76 3.11
C THR A 122 -16.19 -8.21 3.28
N ARG A 123 -16.33 -9.03 2.22
CA ARG A 123 -15.83 -10.41 2.22
C ARG A 123 -14.30 -10.40 2.12
N LEU A 124 -13.64 -11.17 2.98
CA LEU A 124 -12.19 -11.42 2.88
C LEU A 124 -11.92 -12.49 1.81
N GLY A 125 -11.82 -12.07 0.56
CA GLY A 125 -11.68 -12.98 -0.60
C GLY A 125 -10.24 -13.48 -0.87
N GLY A 126 -9.24 -12.73 -0.42
CA GLY A 126 -7.83 -13.11 -0.46
C GLY A 126 -7.29 -13.41 0.94
N HIS A 127 -6.29 -12.65 1.38
CA HIS A 127 -5.74 -12.71 2.73
C HIS A 127 -5.68 -11.31 3.35
N LEU A 128 -5.21 -11.19 4.59
CA LEU A 128 -5.07 -9.88 5.24
C LEU A 128 -3.89 -9.13 4.62
N VAL A 129 -4.21 -8.04 3.92
CA VAL A 129 -3.23 -7.15 3.29
C VAL A 129 -3.28 -5.81 4.03
N SER A 130 -2.14 -5.29 4.45
CA SER A 130 -2.03 -4.00 5.15
C SER A 130 -1.85 -2.82 4.21
N GLY A 131 -1.37 -3.08 2.99
CA GLY A 131 -0.98 -2.04 2.06
C GLY A 131 0.36 -1.39 2.43
N HIS A 132 1.14 -2.06 3.29
CA HIS A 132 2.50 -1.69 3.68
C HIS A 132 3.47 -2.63 2.97
N VAL A 133 3.93 -2.19 1.81
CA VAL A 133 4.90 -2.89 0.95
C VAL A 133 6.22 -3.05 1.70
N ASP A 134 6.73 -4.28 1.75
CA ASP A 134 8.01 -4.60 2.42
C ASP A 134 9.21 -4.36 1.51
N GLY A 135 9.02 -4.43 0.19
CA GLY A 135 10.09 -4.18 -0.76
C GLY A 135 9.69 -4.40 -2.21
N VAL A 136 10.67 -4.28 -3.09
CA VAL A 136 10.49 -4.36 -4.54
C VAL A 136 11.08 -5.64 -5.09
N GLY A 137 10.23 -6.47 -5.67
CA GLY A 137 10.61 -7.67 -6.41
C GLY A 137 10.83 -7.39 -7.90
N GLU A 138 11.27 -8.42 -8.62
CA GLU A 138 11.45 -8.39 -10.07
C GLU A 138 10.84 -9.63 -10.72
N ILE A 139 10.06 -9.45 -11.78
CA ILE A 139 9.63 -10.54 -12.65
C ILE A 139 10.86 -11.06 -13.40
N VAL A 140 11.27 -12.31 -13.17
CA VAL A 140 12.44 -12.89 -13.86
C VAL A 140 12.03 -13.75 -15.06
N ALA A 141 10.84 -14.33 -15.03
CA ALA A 141 10.32 -15.13 -16.13
C ALA A 141 8.80 -15.03 -16.24
N ARG A 142 8.30 -15.20 -17.46
CA ARG A 142 6.89 -15.35 -17.80
C ARG A 142 6.76 -16.50 -18.79
N ALA A 143 5.92 -17.47 -18.50
CA ALA A 143 5.68 -18.62 -19.37
C ALA A 143 4.18 -18.95 -19.42
N ASP A 144 3.73 -19.47 -20.56
CA ASP A 144 2.39 -20.01 -20.68
C ASP A 144 2.30 -21.35 -19.91
N ASN A 145 1.21 -21.54 -19.16
CA ASN A 145 0.92 -22.78 -18.45
C ASN A 145 -0.55 -23.17 -18.70
N ALA A 146 -0.76 -23.87 -19.81
CA ALA A 146 -2.10 -24.18 -20.33
C ALA A 146 -2.95 -22.91 -20.51
N ARG A 147 -3.99 -22.72 -19.69
CA ARG A 147 -4.82 -21.51 -19.70
C ARG A 147 -4.34 -20.43 -18.73
N ALA A 148 -3.34 -20.73 -17.91
CA ALA A 148 -2.77 -19.80 -16.95
C ALA A 148 -1.44 -19.24 -17.46
N ILE A 149 -0.96 -18.21 -16.79
CA ILE A 149 0.41 -17.70 -16.97
C ILE A 149 1.19 -18.00 -15.70
N GLN A 150 2.37 -18.58 -15.87
CA GLN A 150 3.33 -18.76 -14.79
C GLN A 150 4.28 -17.56 -14.78
N PHE A 151 4.44 -16.94 -13.61
CA PHE A 151 5.50 -15.97 -13.36
C PHE A 151 6.50 -16.55 -12.38
N THR A 152 7.77 -16.30 -12.64
CA THR A 152 8.82 -16.43 -11.63
C THR A 152 9.19 -15.03 -11.18
N VAL A 153 9.19 -14.81 -9.87
CA VAL A 153 9.46 -13.51 -9.24
C VAL A 153 10.64 -13.67 -8.30
N ARG A 154 11.61 -12.75 -8.36
CA ARG A 154 12.72 -12.66 -7.41
C ARG A 154 12.42 -11.58 -6.39
N ALA A 155 12.34 -11.96 -5.13
CA ALA A 155 12.24 -11.05 -3.99
C ALA A 155 13.63 -10.57 -3.53
N PRO A 156 13.71 -9.45 -2.80
CA PRO A 156 14.85 -9.15 -1.95
C PRO A 156 15.12 -10.30 -0.97
N ARG A 157 16.41 -10.57 -0.69
CA ARG A 157 16.85 -11.75 0.06
C ARG A 157 16.27 -11.78 1.49
N GLU A 158 16.14 -10.62 2.10
CA GLU A 158 15.58 -10.40 3.43
C GLU A 158 14.11 -10.83 3.54
N LEU A 159 13.35 -10.77 2.44
CA LEU A 159 11.94 -11.17 2.40
C LEU A 159 11.76 -12.68 2.17
N ALA A 160 12.77 -13.35 1.62
CA ALA A 160 12.67 -14.76 1.21
C ALA A 160 12.17 -15.70 2.32
N LYS A 161 12.55 -15.45 3.57
CA LYS A 161 12.15 -16.26 4.74
C LYS A 161 10.66 -16.20 5.08
N TYR A 162 9.95 -15.18 4.59
CA TYR A 162 8.50 -15.04 4.80
C TYR A 162 7.68 -15.66 3.64
N ILE A 163 8.34 -16.11 2.58
CA ILE A 163 7.70 -16.66 1.39
C ILE A 163 7.72 -18.19 1.48
N ALA A 164 6.55 -18.78 1.72
CA ALA A 164 6.41 -20.23 1.88
C ALA A 164 5.66 -20.85 0.70
N HIS A 165 6.04 -22.07 0.32
CA HIS A 165 5.25 -22.87 -0.63
C HIS A 165 3.82 -23.06 -0.10
N LYS A 166 2.81 -22.78 -0.95
CA LYS A 166 1.38 -22.71 -0.60
C LYS A 166 1.01 -21.60 0.38
N GLY A 167 1.93 -20.71 0.72
CA GLY A 167 1.64 -19.49 1.48
C GLY A 167 1.02 -18.40 0.61
N SER A 168 0.54 -17.35 1.27
CA SER A 168 0.03 -16.14 0.64
C SER A 168 1.15 -15.13 0.43
N ILE A 169 1.05 -14.36 -0.65
CA ILE A 169 1.88 -13.19 -0.91
C ILE A 169 1.08 -12.15 -1.68
N THR A 170 1.38 -10.88 -1.47
CA THR A 170 0.80 -9.77 -2.23
C THR A 170 1.78 -9.23 -3.25
N VAL A 171 1.37 -9.17 -4.52
CA VAL A 171 2.17 -8.61 -5.63
C VAL A 171 1.39 -7.50 -6.32
N ASP A 172 1.91 -6.26 -6.29
CA ASP A 172 1.20 -5.05 -6.72
C ASP A 172 -0.25 -4.99 -6.20
N GLY A 173 -0.43 -5.32 -4.92
CA GLY A 173 -1.75 -5.36 -4.26
C GLY A 173 -2.60 -6.58 -4.57
N THR A 174 -2.15 -7.51 -5.42
CA THR A 174 -2.90 -8.73 -5.72
C THR A 174 -2.50 -9.84 -4.77
N SER A 175 -3.47 -10.40 -4.04
CA SER A 175 -3.31 -11.57 -3.18
C SER A 175 -3.16 -12.82 -4.02
N LEU A 176 -2.06 -13.55 -3.84
CA LEU A 176 -1.69 -14.71 -4.65
C LEU A 176 -1.19 -15.85 -3.78
N THR A 177 -1.29 -17.07 -4.31
CA THR A 177 -0.73 -18.28 -3.69
C THR A 177 0.62 -18.60 -4.31
N VAL A 178 1.62 -18.83 -3.48
CA VAL A 178 2.96 -19.24 -3.92
C VAL A 178 2.95 -20.71 -4.34
N ASN A 179 3.32 -20.98 -5.59
CA ASN A 179 3.32 -22.34 -6.17
C ASN A 179 4.60 -23.12 -5.89
N SER A 180 5.75 -22.44 -5.83
CA SER A 180 7.04 -23.02 -5.51
C SER A 180 7.99 -21.92 -5.00
N VAL A 181 9.03 -22.29 -4.26
CA VAL A 181 10.04 -21.37 -3.73
C VAL A 181 11.42 -22.01 -3.87
N ASN A 182 12.38 -21.24 -4.37
CA ASN A 182 13.79 -21.61 -4.46
C ASN A 182 14.67 -20.40 -4.05
N GLY A 183 15.16 -20.41 -2.81
CA GLY A 183 15.87 -19.27 -2.26
C GLY A 183 14.96 -18.03 -2.21
N ALA A 184 15.35 -16.96 -2.91
CA ALA A 184 14.57 -15.73 -3.01
C ALA A 184 13.67 -15.66 -4.27
N GLU A 185 13.65 -16.71 -5.08
CA GLU A 185 12.76 -16.82 -6.23
C GLU A 185 11.55 -17.67 -5.89
N PHE A 186 10.39 -17.26 -6.36
CA PHE A 186 9.13 -17.97 -6.15
C PHE A 186 8.27 -17.91 -7.40
N GLU A 187 7.41 -18.90 -7.55
CA GLU A 187 6.53 -19.02 -8.72
C GLU A 187 5.08 -18.76 -8.37
N LEU A 188 4.37 -18.13 -9.31
CA LEU A 188 2.96 -17.81 -9.24
C LEU A 188 2.27 -18.29 -10.50
N THR A 189 1.10 -18.90 -10.37
CA THR A 189 0.26 -19.35 -11.48
C THR A 189 -1.02 -18.52 -11.50
N ILE A 190 -1.15 -17.67 -12.52
CA ILE A 190 -2.22 -16.70 -12.62
C ILE A 190 -3.27 -17.17 -13.62
N VAL A 191 -4.50 -17.29 -13.14
CA VAL A 191 -5.65 -17.69 -13.95
C VAL A 191 -6.13 -16.56 -14.87
N PRO A 192 -6.84 -16.87 -15.98
CA PRO A 192 -7.31 -15.86 -16.93
C PRO A 192 -8.06 -14.67 -16.32
N HIS A 193 -8.91 -14.93 -15.34
CA HIS A 193 -9.70 -13.89 -14.70
C HIS A 193 -8.82 -12.88 -13.96
N THR A 194 -7.87 -13.34 -13.15
CA THR A 194 -6.93 -12.45 -12.45
C THR A 194 -6.05 -11.68 -13.44
N LEU A 195 -5.63 -12.29 -14.55
CA LEU A 195 -4.90 -11.57 -15.59
C LEU A 195 -5.73 -10.46 -16.23
N SER A 196 -7.02 -10.69 -16.50
CA SER A 196 -7.88 -9.67 -17.11
C SER A 196 -8.25 -8.52 -16.17
N GLU A 197 -8.31 -8.81 -14.86
CA GLU A 197 -8.72 -7.85 -13.83
C GLU A 197 -7.55 -7.09 -13.18
N THR A 198 -6.30 -7.41 -13.54
CA THR A 198 -5.10 -6.79 -12.96
C THR A 198 -4.11 -6.33 -14.02
N ILE A 199 -3.15 -5.50 -13.61
CA ILE A 199 -2.02 -5.09 -14.47
C ILE A 199 -1.02 -6.21 -14.78
N MET A 200 -1.20 -7.41 -14.20
CA MET A 200 -0.30 -8.55 -14.40
C MET A 200 -0.29 -9.03 -15.86
N ALA A 201 -1.36 -8.75 -16.63
CA ALA A 201 -1.37 -9.01 -18.07
C ALA A 201 -0.20 -8.36 -18.81
N ASP A 202 0.30 -7.22 -18.31
CA ASP A 202 1.37 -6.43 -18.92
C ASP A 202 2.75 -6.77 -18.34
N TYR A 203 2.88 -7.79 -17.49
CA TYR A 203 4.15 -8.15 -16.87
C TYR A 203 5.10 -8.79 -17.87
N LEU A 204 6.35 -8.34 -17.85
CA LEU A 204 7.45 -8.88 -18.65
C LEU A 204 8.68 -9.06 -17.75
N PRO A 205 9.62 -9.95 -18.11
CA PRO A 205 10.89 -10.06 -17.41
C PRO A 205 11.60 -8.70 -17.27
N GLY A 206 12.18 -8.45 -16.10
CA GLY A 206 12.81 -7.18 -15.71
C GLY A 206 11.86 -6.17 -15.06
N ARG A 207 10.54 -6.40 -15.09
CA ARG A 207 9.57 -5.52 -14.44
C ARG A 207 9.70 -5.56 -12.92
N LYS A 208 9.72 -4.38 -12.30
CA LYS A 208 9.64 -4.23 -10.84
C LYS A 208 8.20 -4.32 -10.35
N VAL A 209 8.01 -4.96 -9.20
CA VAL A 209 6.70 -5.16 -8.57
C VAL A 209 6.80 -4.92 -7.07
N ASN A 210 5.75 -4.35 -6.48
CA ASN A 210 5.63 -4.22 -5.03
C ASN A 210 5.34 -5.60 -4.41
N LEU A 211 6.08 -5.93 -3.35
CA LEU A 211 5.87 -7.15 -2.58
C LEU A 211 5.45 -6.79 -1.16
N GLU A 212 4.34 -7.39 -0.71
CA GLU A 212 3.96 -7.43 0.70
C GLU A 212 3.86 -8.91 1.12
N VAL A 213 4.60 -9.28 2.16
CA VAL A 213 4.58 -10.62 2.74
C VAL A 213 3.34 -10.81 3.62
N ASP A 214 2.95 -12.06 3.85
CA ASP A 214 1.81 -12.35 4.72
C ASP A 214 2.06 -11.75 6.12
N LEU A 215 1.11 -10.92 6.59
CA LEU A 215 1.14 -10.29 7.90
C LEU A 215 1.36 -11.31 9.03
N LEU A 216 0.81 -12.51 8.90
CA LEU A 216 1.00 -13.59 9.87
C LEU A 216 2.48 -13.98 9.99
N ALA A 217 3.24 -13.99 8.90
CA ALA A 217 4.66 -14.34 8.93
C ALA A 217 5.49 -13.34 9.75
N ARG A 218 5.18 -12.04 9.66
CA ARG A 218 5.84 -10.98 10.46
C ARG A 218 5.60 -11.19 11.96
N TYR A 219 4.34 -11.42 12.35
CA TYR A 219 4.00 -11.66 13.75
C TYR A 219 4.61 -12.97 14.28
N LEU A 220 4.62 -14.03 13.46
CA LEU A 220 5.25 -15.30 13.83
C LEU A 220 6.74 -15.13 14.07
N GLU A 221 7.47 -14.44 13.20
CA GLU A 221 8.88 -14.16 13.43
C GLU A 221 9.08 -13.39 14.74
N ARG A 222 8.32 -12.31 14.95
CA ARG A 222 8.41 -11.50 16.16
C ARG A 222 8.15 -12.31 17.42
N LEU A 223 7.19 -13.23 17.39
CA LEU A 223 6.87 -14.13 18.49
C LEU A 223 7.92 -15.22 18.71
N LEU A 224 8.56 -15.72 17.64
CA LEU A 224 9.65 -16.69 17.74
C LEU A 224 10.89 -16.12 18.44
N LEU A 225 11.07 -14.79 18.44
CA LEU A 225 12.11 -14.13 19.24
C LEU A 225 11.81 -14.16 20.75
N GLY A 226 10.55 -14.39 21.14
CA GLY A 226 10.11 -14.42 22.54
C GLY A 226 10.42 -13.11 23.27
N ASP A 227 10.86 -13.20 24.53
CA ASP A 227 11.15 -12.03 25.37
C ASP A 227 12.22 -11.10 24.77
N LYS A 228 13.13 -11.63 23.93
CA LYS A 228 14.15 -10.82 23.23
C LYS A 228 13.53 -9.78 22.31
N ALA A 229 12.31 -10.04 21.82
CA ALA A 229 11.57 -9.06 21.05
C ALA A 229 11.36 -7.78 21.86
N ALA A 230 11.07 -7.87 23.16
CA ALA A 230 10.79 -6.71 24.00
C ALA A 230 12.03 -5.87 24.34
N GLU A 231 13.24 -6.36 24.04
CA GLU A 231 14.49 -5.63 24.27
C GLU A 231 14.73 -4.56 23.17
N PRO A 232 15.23 -3.36 23.51
CA PRO A 232 15.54 -2.33 22.53
C PRO A 232 16.58 -2.80 21.49
N GLY A 233 16.32 -2.57 20.20
CA GLY A 233 17.31 -2.76 19.11
C GLY A 233 17.06 -3.91 18.12
N HIS A 234 15.93 -4.61 18.20
CA HIS A 234 15.56 -5.71 17.29
C HIS A 234 14.41 -5.37 16.33
N GLY A 235 14.36 -4.12 15.85
CA GLY A 235 13.34 -3.64 14.90
C GLY A 235 13.98 -2.96 13.71
#